data_AF-A0A895YEN3-F1
#
_entry.id   AF-A0A895YEN3-F1
#
_cell.length_a   1.000
_cell.length_b   1.000
_cell.length_c   1.000
_cell.angle_alpha   90.00
_cell.angle_beta   90.00
_cell.angle_gamma   90.00
#
_symmetry.space_group_name_H-M   'P 1'
#
loop_
_entity.id
_entity.type
_entity.pdbx_description
1 polymer ?
#
loop_
_entity_poly.entity_id
_entity_poly.type
_entity_poly.pdbx_seq_one_letter_code
_entity_poly.pdbx_strand_id
1 'polypeptide(L)'
;MVEVLERARSLPEPVAAKLAAARAPDADHAYGRAWQSWLDEQPDGALYRGGDNSGLLAVPGAGPAGSPIGDGFMVLDRLVTDSAKRSAGPAVFTVDEDGEEALREPLATARLALLDAAMALGAPHLVDPADAALLASAGEQLWPTPECSGDGGLRVPAGGVRRQVDRVIM
;
A
#
# COMPACT_ATOMS: atom_id res chain seq x y z
N MET A 1 -5.09 3.81 -5.30
CA MET A 1 -4.02 4.80 -5.01
C MET A 1 -4.29 5.64 -3.77
N VAL A 2 -5.43 6.34 -3.65
CA VAL A 2 -5.70 7.24 -2.49
C VAL A 2 -5.50 6.54 -1.14
N GLU A 3 -6.03 5.34 -0.98
CA GLU A 3 -5.88 4.54 0.24
C GLU A 3 -4.41 4.24 0.60
N VAL A 4 -3.55 3.99 -0.40
CA VAL A 4 -2.12 3.74 -0.19
C VAL A 4 -1.45 4.99 0.38
N LEU A 5 -1.81 6.18 -0.13
CA LEU A 5 -1.28 7.45 0.36
C LEU A 5 -1.77 7.77 1.78
N GLU A 6 -3.03 7.50 2.08
CA GLU A 6 -3.58 7.68 3.44
C GLU A 6 -2.85 6.81 4.47
N ARG A 7 -2.51 5.58 4.10
CA ARG A 7 -1.72 4.67 4.94
C ARG A 7 -0.27 5.12 5.07
N ALA A 8 0.37 5.54 3.98
CA ALA A 8 1.72 6.08 4.01
C ALA A 8 1.86 7.27 4.96
N ARG A 9 0.83 8.14 5.05
CA ARG A 9 0.81 9.31 5.93
C ARG A 9 0.88 8.97 7.43
N SER A 10 0.42 7.79 7.80
CA SER A 10 0.32 7.31 9.18
C SER A 10 0.76 5.86 9.26
N LEU A 11 2.06 5.64 9.09
CA LEU A 11 2.71 4.33 9.13
C LEU A 11 3.39 4.11 10.50
N PRO A 12 2.69 3.50 11.48
CA PRO A 12 3.31 3.11 12.74
C PRO A 12 4.19 1.88 12.55
N GLU A 13 5.22 1.72 13.39
CA GLU A 13 6.20 0.64 13.29
C GLU A 13 5.59 -0.77 13.22
N PRO A 14 4.54 -1.14 14.00
CA PRO A 14 3.93 -2.47 13.89
C PRO A 14 3.27 -2.73 12.53
N VAL A 15 2.76 -1.67 11.86
CA VAL A 15 2.18 -1.80 10.52
C VAL A 15 3.29 -1.88 9.48
N ALA A 16 4.37 -1.11 9.64
CA ALA A 16 5.55 -1.22 8.79
C ALA A 16 6.14 -2.65 8.84
N ALA A 17 6.27 -3.23 10.03
CA ALA A 17 6.75 -4.60 10.19
C ALA A 17 5.84 -5.64 9.49
N LYS A 18 4.52 -5.47 9.58
CA LYS A 18 3.56 -6.34 8.87
C LYS A 18 3.67 -6.22 7.35
N LEU A 19 3.77 -4.98 6.85
CA LEU A 19 3.96 -4.73 5.41
C LEU A 19 5.26 -5.34 4.92
N ALA A 20 6.35 -5.12 5.65
CA ALA A 20 7.65 -5.67 5.31
C ALA A 20 7.62 -7.20 5.26
N ALA A 21 7.02 -7.84 6.27
CA ALA A 21 6.89 -9.30 6.32
C ALA A 21 5.94 -9.88 5.27
N ALA A 22 4.97 -9.09 4.79
CA ALA A 22 4.00 -9.52 3.77
C ALA A 22 4.47 -9.24 2.33
N ARG A 23 5.59 -8.53 2.14
CA ARG A 23 6.12 -8.25 0.80
C ARG A 23 6.50 -9.55 0.09
N ALA A 24 5.96 -9.74 -1.12
CA ALA A 24 6.26 -10.92 -1.92
C ALA A 24 7.75 -10.95 -2.33
N PRO A 25 8.45 -12.09 -2.27
CA PRO A 25 9.86 -12.20 -2.65
C PRO A 25 10.15 -11.77 -4.10
N ASP A 26 9.21 -11.99 -5.02
CA ASP A 26 9.37 -11.66 -6.44
C ASP A 26 8.85 -10.25 -6.79
N ALA A 27 8.47 -9.44 -5.80
CA ALA A 27 7.90 -8.11 -6.03
C ALA A 27 8.84 -7.17 -6.79
N ASP A 28 10.14 -7.23 -6.52
CA ASP A 28 11.15 -6.42 -7.23
C ASP A 28 11.16 -6.71 -8.74
N HIS A 29 11.06 -7.99 -9.12
CA HIS A 29 11.01 -8.38 -10.51
C HIS A 29 9.70 -7.97 -11.19
N ALA A 30 8.56 -8.12 -10.51
CA ALA A 30 7.27 -7.67 -11.02
C ALA A 30 7.22 -6.14 -11.20
N TYR A 31 7.72 -5.40 -10.23
CA TYR A 31 7.83 -3.94 -10.27
C TYR A 31 8.74 -3.48 -11.42
N GLY A 32 9.89 -4.15 -11.58
CA GLY A 32 10.81 -3.90 -12.69
C GLY A 32 10.17 -4.16 -14.06
N ARG A 33 9.40 -5.24 -14.23
CA ARG A 33 8.66 -5.52 -15.48
C ARG A 33 7.62 -4.45 -15.80
N ALA A 34 6.95 -3.89 -14.79
CA ALA A 34 6.01 -2.79 -14.99
C ALA A 34 6.72 -1.53 -15.55
N TRP A 35 7.90 -1.20 -15.00
CA TRP A 35 8.73 -0.13 -15.56
C TRP A 35 9.23 -0.43 -16.97
N GLN A 36 9.67 -1.66 -17.25
CA GLN A 36 10.11 -2.03 -18.60
C GLN A 36 8.97 -1.90 -19.61
N SER A 37 7.75 -2.31 -19.25
CA SER A 37 6.57 -2.17 -20.12
C SER A 37 6.33 -0.72 -20.52
N TRP A 38 6.46 0.23 -19.59
CA TRP A 38 6.36 1.65 -19.93
C TRP A 38 7.56 2.14 -20.77
N LEU A 39 8.78 1.76 -20.40
CA LEU A 39 10.03 2.18 -21.08
C LEU A 39 10.09 1.69 -22.53
N ASP A 40 9.51 0.53 -22.84
CA ASP A 40 9.44 0.00 -24.21
C ASP A 40 8.61 0.88 -25.15
N GLU A 41 7.65 1.63 -24.60
CA GLU A 41 6.82 2.58 -25.34
C GLU A 41 7.43 3.98 -25.42
N GLN A 42 8.54 4.24 -24.70
CA GLN A 42 9.14 5.57 -24.64
C GLN A 42 10.30 5.76 -25.64
N PRO A 43 10.41 6.94 -26.28
CA PRO A 43 11.43 7.23 -27.29
C PRO A 43 12.86 7.16 -26.73
N ASP A 44 13.07 7.66 -25.51
CA ASP A 44 14.38 7.73 -24.85
C ASP A 44 14.52 6.67 -23.74
N GLY A 45 13.57 5.71 -23.67
CA GLY A 45 13.55 4.66 -22.65
C GLY A 45 14.73 3.69 -22.74
N ALA A 46 15.40 3.61 -23.89
CA ALA A 46 16.50 2.65 -24.15
C ALA A 46 17.64 2.73 -23.13
N LEU A 47 17.92 3.91 -22.57
CA LEU A 47 18.99 4.12 -21.58
C LEU A 47 18.71 3.44 -20.23
N TYR A 48 17.45 3.08 -19.98
CA TYR A 48 16.97 2.53 -18.70
C TYR A 48 16.50 1.06 -18.84
N ARG A 49 16.56 0.51 -20.07
CA ARG A 49 16.19 -0.89 -20.33
C ARG A 49 17.26 -1.84 -19.81
N GLY A 50 16.83 -2.92 -19.17
CA GLY A 50 17.72 -3.97 -18.64
C GLY A 50 18.48 -3.61 -17.37
N GLY A 51 18.29 -2.40 -16.83
CA GLY A 51 18.76 -2.02 -15.50
C GLY A 51 17.87 -2.56 -14.37
N ASP A 52 18.37 -2.49 -13.15
CA ASP A 52 17.57 -2.71 -11.96
C ASP A 52 16.67 -1.49 -11.70
N ASN A 53 15.36 -1.68 -11.88
CA ASN A 53 14.35 -0.65 -11.66
C ASN A 53 13.54 -0.91 -10.39
N SER A 54 14.01 -1.79 -9.50
CA SER A 54 13.39 -2.03 -8.20
C SER A 54 13.37 -0.73 -7.36
N GLY A 55 12.23 -0.41 -6.77
CA GLY A 55 12.06 0.79 -5.93
C GLY A 55 12.20 2.14 -6.66
N LEU A 56 12.39 2.15 -7.98
CA LEU A 56 12.53 3.35 -8.80
C LEU A 56 11.26 4.19 -8.73
N LEU A 57 11.41 5.49 -8.43
CA LEU A 57 10.29 6.42 -8.29
C LEU A 57 9.91 7.12 -9.60
N ALA A 58 10.89 7.41 -10.45
CA ALA A 58 10.67 8.10 -11.71
C ALA A 58 11.84 7.86 -12.66
N VAL A 59 11.57 7.95 -13.96
CA VAL A 59 12.60 8.00 -15.00
C VAL A 59 12.49 9.33 -15.74
N PRO A 60 13.22 10.37 -15.30
CA PRO A 60 13.16 11.66 -15.96
C PRO A 60 13.73 11.57 -17.37
N GLY A 61 13.06 12.19 -18.33
CA GLY A 61 13.56 12.32 -19.70
C GLY A 61 13.38 11.07 -20.59
N ALA A 62 12.82 9.96 -20.10
CA ALA A 62 12.54 8.81 -20.97
C ALA A 62 11.45 9.11 -22.02
N GLY A 63 10.47 9.96 -21.67
CA GLY A 63 9.37 10.35 -22.56
C GLY A 63 8.89 11.79 -22.32
N PRO A 64 8.18 12.38 -23.29
CA PRO A 64 7.80 13.80 -23.28
C PRO A 64 6.81 14.17 -22.17
N ALA A 65 6.06 13.20 -21.65
CA ALA A 65 5.09 13.39 -20.57
C ALA A 65 5.62 13.03 -19.17
N GLY A 66 6.85 12.52 -19.05
CA GLY A 66 7.37 11.95 -17.80
C GLY A 66 6.73 10.60 -17.44
N SER A 67 7.11 10.03 -16.28
CA SER A 67 6.55 8.76 -15.82
C SER A 67 5.08 8.91 -15.41
N PRO A 68 4.19 7.98 -15.83
CA PRO A 68 2.75 8.06 -15.58
C PRO A 68 2.36 7.96 -14.10
N ILE A 69 3.24 7.45 -13.24
CA ILE A 69 3.00 7.28 -11.80
C ILE A 69 4.06 8.00 -10.93
N GLY A 70 5.05 8.65 -11.55
CA GLY A 70 6.20 9.20 -10.85
C GLY A 70 5.84 10.21 -9.76
N ASP A 71 4.93 11.13 -10.04
CA ASP A 71 4.46 12.10 -9.03
C ASP A 71 3.76 11.41 -7.84
N GLY A 72 2.98 10.36 -8.12
CA GLY A 72 2.33 9.56 -7.08
C GLY A 72 3.35 8.86 -6.18
N PHE A 73 4.41 8.31 -6.76
CA PHE A 73 5.51 7.69 -6.02
C PHE A 73 6.31 8.71 -5.21
N MET A 74 6.59 9.90 -5.74
CA MET A 74 7.26 10.97 -4.98
C MET A 74 6.42 11.42 -3.78
N VAL A 75 5.10 11.55 -3.95
CA VAL A 75 4.20 11.88 -2.84
C VAL A 75 4.19 10.76 -1.80
N LEU A 76 4.10 9.50 -2.22
CA LEU A 76 4.13 8.34 -1.34
C LEU A 76 5.43 8.28 -0.53
N ASP A 77 6.57 8.38 -1.21
CA ASP A 77 7.90 8.38 -0.62
C ASP A 77 8.04 9.45 0.47
N ARG A 78 7.63 10.68 0.16
CA ARG A 78 7.61 11.78 1.12
C ARG A 78 6.71 11.48 2.30
N LEU A 79 5.51 10.93 2.09
CA LEU A 79 4.58 10.62 3.16
C LEU A 79 5.14 9.55 4.11
N VAL A 80 5.76 8.49 3.57
CA VAL A 80 6.42 7.46 4.38
C VAL A 80 7.57 8.06 5.19
N THR A 81 8.44 8.84 4.55
CA THR A 81 9.58 9.50 5.20
C THR A 81 9.12 10.44 6.32
N ASP A 82 8.14 11.28 6.05
CA ASP A 82 7.57 12.21 7.01
C ASP A 82 6.87 11.46 8.17
N SER A 83 6.21 10.34 7.87
CA SER A 83 5.59 9.49 8.89
C SER A 83 6.64 8.86 9.80
N ALA A 84 7.70 8.29 9.24
CA ALA A 84 8.81 7.68 9.97
C ALA A 84 9.50 8.71 10.90
N LYS A 85 9.78 9.91 10.37
CA LYS A 85 10.36 11.03 11.15
C LYS A 85 9.48 11.39 12.35
N ARG A 86 8.15 11.42 12.18
CA ARG A 86 7.20 11.74 13.27
C ARG A 86 7.05 10.62 14.29
N SER A 87 6.98 9.36 13.85
CA SER A 87 6.59 8.24 14.72
C SER A 87 7.75 7.67 15.53
N ALA A 88 8.95 7.61 14.93
CA ALA A 88 10.10 6.93 15.51
C ALA A 88 11.37 7.81 15.57
N GLY A 89 11.30 9.06 15.10
CA GLY A 89 12.38 10.04 15.20
C GLY A 89 13.52 9.80 14.20
N PRO A 90 14.63 10.54 14.30
CA PRO A 90 15.73 10.47 13.32
C PRO A 90 16.51 9.15 13.33
N ALA A 91 16.38 8.33 14.37
CA ALA A 91 17.11 7.05 14.51
C ALA A 91 16.68 5.99 13.48
N VAL A 92 15.55 6.19 12.80
CA VAL A 92 15.07 5.31 11.72
C VAL A 92 15.75 5.57 10.38
N PHE A 93 16.66 6.53 10.32
CA PHE A 93 17.46 6.79 9.13
C PHE A 93 18.88 6.27 9.35
N THR A 94 19.45 5.74 8.27
CA THR A 94 20.89 5.51 8.09
C THR A 94 21.38 6.41 6.98
N VAL A 95 22.69 6.54 6.87
CA VAL A 95 23.33 7.14 5.71
C VAL A 95 23.84 5.99 4.85
N ASP A 96 23.48 5.96 3.58
CA ASP A 96 23.98 4.96 2.63
C ASP A 96 25.40 5.28 2.12
N GLU A 97 25.89 4.49 1.17
CA GLU A 97 27.25 4.62 0.62
C GLU A 97 27.47 5.95 -0.12
N ASP A 98 26.40 6.58 -0.60
CA ASP A 98 26.42 7.84 -1.34
C ASP A 98 26.24 9.06 -0.43
N GLY A 99 26.03 8.84 0.87
CA GLY A 99 25.82 9.91 1.84
C GLY A 99 24.35 10.35 1.96
N GLU A 100 23.41 9.60 1.38
CA GLU A 100 21.98 9.91 1.40
C GLU A 100 21.26 9.27 2.59
N GLU A 101 20.23 9.95 3.12
CA GLU A 101 19.40 9.40 4.19
C GLU A 101 18.52 8.27 3.65
N ALA A 102 18.75 7.04 4.12
CA ALA A 102 17.94 5.87 3.82
C ALA A 102 17.15 5.41 5.04
N LEU A 103 15.93 4.91 4.85
CA LEU A 103 15.16 4.30 5.93
C LEU A 103 15.83 3.00 6.40
N ARG A 104 15.74 2.71 7.70
CA ARG A 104 16.11 1.41 8.27
C ARG A 104 14.96 0.42 8.19
N GLU A 105 15.28 -0.86 8.30
CA GLU A 105 14.25 -1.89 8.49
C GLU A 105 13.48 -1.70 9.81
N PRO A 106 12.17 -2.00 9.84
CA PRO A 106 11.35 -2.56 8.75
C PRO A 106 10.79 -1.50 7.77
N LEU A 107 11.06 -0.21 7.99
CA LEU A 107 10.45 0.88 7.23
C LEU A 107 10.90 0.92 5.76
N ALA A 108 12.14 0.54 5.48
CA ALA A 108 12.65 0.43 4.12
C ALA A 108 11.85 -0.59 3.29
N THR A 109 11.72 -1.82 3.77
CA THR A 109 10.92 -2.84 3.05
C THR A 109 9.43 -2.47 3.03
N ALA A 110 8.89 -1.87 4.10
CA ALA A 110 7.50 -1.39 4.10
C ALA A 110 7.23 -0.32 3.04
N ARG A 111 8.18 0.59 2.81
CA ARG A 111 8.12 1.60 1.74
C ARG A 111 8.05 0.92 0.37
N LEU A 112 8.88 -0.09 0.12
CA LEU A 112 8.85 -0.85 -1.13
C LEU A 112 7.50 -1.54 -1.33
N ALA A 113 6.97 -2.19 -0.31
CA ALA A 113 5.63 -2.80 -0.36
C ALA A 113 4.51 -1.80 -0.69
N LEU A 114 4.62 -0.55 -0.19
CA LEU A 114 3.67 0.52 -0.54
C LEU A 114 3.84 0.99 -1.99
N LEU A 115 5.07 1.07 -2.51
CA LEU A 115 5.35 1.36 -3.92
C LEU A 115 4.81 0.25 -4.84
N ASP A 116 4.96 -1.01 -4.44
CA ASP A 116 4.41 -2.17 -5.16
C ASP A 116 2.88 -2.04 -5.30
N ALA A 117 2.17 -1.82 -4.19
CA ALA A 117 0.73 -1.60 -4.18
C ALA A 117 0.32 -0.35 -4.98
N ALA A 118 1.12 0.71 -4.90
CA ALA A 118 0.92 1.92 -5.67
C ALA A 118 1.06 1.66 -7.18
N MET A 119 2.05 0.89 -7.63
CA MET A 119 2.21 0.49 -9.02
C MET A 119 0.98 -0.26 -9.54
N ALA A 120 0.57 -1.32 -8.82
CA ALA A 120 -0.58 -2.15 -9.19
C ALA A 120 -1.89 -1.34 -9.28
N LEU A 121 -2.12 -0.42 -8.34
CA LEU A 121 -3.39 0.32 -8.25
C LEU A 121 -3.39 1.65 -9.00
N GLY A 122 -2.23 2.25 -9.24
CA GLY A 122 -2.08 3.56 -9.84
C GLY A 122 -1.77 3.52 -11.34
N ALA A 123 -1.10 2.46 -11.80
CA ALA A 123 -0.78 2.27 -13.21
C ALA A 123 -1.10 0.84 -13.66
N PRO A 124 -2.36 0.36 -13.49
CA PRO A 124 -2.72 -1.03 -13.80
C PRO A 124 -2.51 -1.40 -15.28
N HIS A 125 -2.47 -0.41 -16.18
CA HIS A 125 -2.19 -0.62 -17.61
C HIS A 125 -0.73 -0.98 -17.90
N LEU A 126 0.18 -0.80 -16.94
CA LEU A 126 1.60 -1.14 -17.06
C LEU A 126 1.94 -2.50 -16.44
N VAL A 127 1.00 -3.12 -15.72
CA VAL A 127 1.25 -4.30 -14.90
C VAL A 127 0.52 -5.48 -15.49
N ASP A 128 1.24 -6.59 -15.71
CA ASP A 128 0.60 -7.85 -16.09
C ASP A 128 -0.39 -8.32 -15.00
N PRO A 129 -1.55 -8.91 -15.34
CA PRO A 129 -2.51 -9.35 -14.34
C PRO A 129 -1.95 -10.29 -13.26
N ALA A 130 -0.97 -11.15 -13.58
CA ALA A 130 -0.32 -12.02 -12.59
C ALA A 130 0.54 -11.21 -11.61
N ASP A 131 1.22 -10.18 -12.11
CA ASP A 131 2.05 -9.29 -11.31
C ASP A 131 1.22 -8.32 -10.47
N ALA A 132 0.04 -7.91 -10.94
CA ALA A 132 -0.83 -6.99 -10.23
C ALA A 132 -1.27 -7.53 -8.87
N ALA A 133 -1.69 -8.80 -8.81
CA ALA A 133 -2.06 -9.46 -7.56
C ALA A 133 -0.85 -9.60 -6.61
N LEU A 134 0.31 -9.96 -7.17
CA LEU A 134 1.55 -10.11 -6.41
C LEU A 134 1.98 -8.78 -5.77
N LEU A 135 1.98 -7.70 -6.54
CA LEU A 135 2.36 -6.36 -6.09
C LEU A 135 1.36 -5.76 -5.09
N ALA A 136 0.07 -6.08 -5.22
CA ALA A 136 -0.95 -5.62 -4.29
C ALA A 136 -0.99 -6.40 -2.96
N SER A 137 -0.43 -7.63 -2.92
CA SER A 137 -0.61 -8.59 -1.81
C SER A 137 -0.20 -8.06 -0.43
N ALA A 138 0.90 -7.31 -0.32
CA ALA A 138 1.30 -6.72 0.96
C ALA A 138 0.31 -5.62 1.41
N GLY A 139 -0.24 -4.87 0.45
CA GLY A 139 -1.25 -3.83 0.67
C GLY A 139 -2.57 -4.39 1.22
N GLU A 140 -2.88 -5.67 0.97
CA GLU A 140 -4.06 -6.34 1.55
C GLU A 140 -4.06 -6.34 3.08
N GLN A 141 -2.89 -6.30 3.70
CA GLN A 141 -2.77 -6.19 5.15
C GLN A 141 -3.24 -4.84 5.71
N LEU A 142 -3.45 -3.84 4.84
CA LEU A 142 -3.89 -2.49 5.19
C LEU A 142 -5.40 -2.30 5.06
N TRP A 143 -6.08 -3.22 4.36
CA TRP A 143 -7.52 -3.19 4.22
C TRP A 143 -8.15 -4.03 5.32
N PRO A 144 -8.93 -3.46 6.26
CA PRO A 144 -9.74 -4.30 7.09
C PRO A 144 -10.66 -5.11 6.17
N THR A 145 -10.63 -6.43 6.28
CA THR A 145 -11.75 -7.21 5.78
C THR A 145 -13.01 -6.65 6.46
N PRO A 146 -14.09 -6.36 5.72
CA PRO A 146 -15.35 -6.06 6.38
C PRO A 146 -15.62 -7.26 7.29
N GLU A 147 -15.59 -7.04 8.61
CA GLU A 147 -15.99 -8.05 9.56
C GLU A 147 -17.39 -8.45 9.14
N CYS A 148 -17.54 -9.66 8.60
CA CYS A 148 -18.83 -10.31 8.45
C CYS A 148 -19.41 -10.33 9.86
N SER A 149 -20.21 -9.30 10.17
CA SER A 149 -20.95 -9.17 11.41
C SER A 149 -21.79 -10.43 11.49
N GLY A 150 -21.33 -11.36 12.31
CA GLY A 150 -22.08 -12.56 12.65
C GLY A 150 -23.42 -12.07 13.15
N ASP A 151 -24.47 -12.50 12.45
CA ASP A 151 -25.86 -12.23 12.79
C ASP A 151 -26.10 -12.78 14.20
N GLY A 152 -25.91 -11.91 15.18
CA GLY A 152 -26.10 -12.15 16.59
C GLY A 152 -27.58 -12.36 16.82
N GLY A 153 -27.96 -13.64 16.91
CA GLY A 153 -29.33 -14.09 16.95
C GLY A 153 -30.22 -13.29 17.90
N LEU A 154 -31.31 -12.76 17.34
CA LEU A 154 -32.46 -12.32 18.12
C LEU A 154 -33.14 -13.57 18.70
N ARG A 155 -32.69 -13.99 19.88
CA ARG A 155 -33.39 -14.96 20.72
C ARG A 155 -34.72 -14.35 21.16
N VAL A 156 -35.81 -14.72 20.50
CA VAL A 156 -37.16 -14.49 21.01
C VAL A 156 -37.48 -15.59 22.03
N PRO A 157 -37.72 -15.29 23.32
CA PRO A 157 -38.25 -16.29 24.23
C PRO A 157 -39.75 -16.49 23.94
N ALA A 158 -40.11 -17.73 23.63
CA ALA A 158 -41.49 -18.20 23.56
C ALA A 158 -42.03 -18.49 24.97
N GLY A 159 -43.25 -18.05 25.27
CA GLY A 159 -44.09 -18.70 26.28
C GLY A 159 -44.96 -17.80 27.17
N GLY A 160 -46.27 -17.81 26.92
CA GLY A 160 -47.24 -18.11 28.00
C GLY A 160 -48.08 -16.99 28.62
N VAL A 161 -49.18 -16.65 27.95
CA VAL A 161 -50.58 -16.50 28.46
C VAL A 161 -50.81 -16.16 29.95
N ARG A 162 -51.54 -15.06 30.24
CA ARG A 162 -52.81 -15.04 31.02
C ARG A 162 -53.57 -13.71 30.92
N ARG A 163 -54.91 -13.84 31.00
CA ARG A 163 -55.98 -12.86 30.83
C ARG A 163 -56.18 -11.92 32.03
N GLN A 164 -56.78 -10.73 31.78
CA GLN A 164 -57.91 -10.06 32.49
C GLN A 164 -57.69 -9.74 34.00
N VAL A 165 -57.95 -8.57 34.59
CA VAL A 165 -59.17 -7.74 34.65
C VAL A 165 -58.81 -6.36 35.27
N ASP A 166 -59.74 -5.40 35.13
CA ASP A 166 -60.01 -4.23 35.99
C ASP A 166 -59.17 -2.95 35.90
N ARG A 167 -59.79 -1.91 35.33
CA ARG A 167 -59.89 -0.63 36.04
C ARG A 167 -61.14 0.16 35.64
N VAL A 168 -62.03 0.30 36.61
CA VAL A 168 -63.12 1.28 36.69
C VAL A 168 -62.59 2.50 37.48
N ILE A 169 -63.14 3.68 37.19
CA ILE A 169 -63.20 4.95 37.98
C ILE A 169 -62.00 5.91 37.83
N MET A 170 -62.16 7.01 37.08
CA MET A 170 -62.77 8.27 37.54
C MET A 170 -63.49 8.97 36.38
#